data_AF-A0A844GL49-F1
#
_entry.id   AF-A0A844GL49-F1
#
_cell.length_a   1.000
_cell.length_b   1.000
_cell.length_c   1.000
_cell.angle_alpha   90.00
_cell.angle_beta   90.00
_cell.angle_gamma   90.00
#
_symmetry.space_group_name_H-M   'P 1'
#
loop_
_entity.id
_entity.type
_entity.pdbx_description
1 polymer ?
#
loop_
_entity_poly.entity_id
_entity_poly.type
_entity_poly.pdbx_seq_one_letter_code
_entity_poly.pdbx_strand_id
1 'polypeptide(L)' 'GKAIQNIGLPPGTTIGAIIRDEEVIIAHDNTVIAAGDHVILFLVDKKHIRDVEKLFHVGLSFF' A
#
# COMPACT_ATOMS: atom_id res chain seq x y z
N GLY A 1 -6.89 -8.47 5.90
CA GLY A 1 -6.24 -7.18 5.57
C GLY A 1 -5.45 -6.66 6.75
N LYS A 2 -4.60 -5.65 6.52
CA LYS A 2 -3.96 -4.86 7.59
C LYS A 2 -4.44 -3.40 7.49
N ALA A 3 -4.57 -2.73 8.63
CA ALA A 3 -4.81 -1.29 8.67
C ALA A 3 -3.56 -0.54 8.17
N ILE A 4 -3.75 0.60 7.50
CA ILE A 4 -2.66 1.41 6.92
C ILE A 4 -1.58 1.75 7.95
N GLN A 5 -1.97 2.16 9.16
CA GLN A 5 -1.03 2.49 10.24
C GLN A 5 -0.11 1.34 10.66
N ASN A 6 -0.52 0.09 10.40
CA ASN A 6 0.24 -1.12 10.76
C ASN A 6 1.15 -1.60 9.62
N ILE A 7 1.25 -0.84 8.53
CA ILE A 7 2.12 -1.13 7.40
C ILE A 7 3.44 -0.43 7.64
N GLY A 8 4.53 -1.20 7.65
CA GLY A 8 5.90 -0.67 7.74
C GLY A 8 6.34 -0.02 6.43
N LEU A 9 5.75 1.14 6.11
CA LEU A 9 6.07 1.88 4.89
C LEU A 9 7.53 2.35 4.92
N PRO A 10 8.24 2.30 3.77
CA PRO A 10 9.58 2.85 3.68
C PRO A 10 9.62 4.35 4.02
N PRO A 11 10.76 4.88 4.51
CA PRO A 11 10.89 6.29 4.83
C PRO A 11 10.48 7.20 3.66
N GLY A 12 9.71 8.25 3.96
CA GLY A 12 9.23 9.18 2.94
C GLY A 12 8.18 8.59 1.99
N THR A 13 7.47 7.53 2.40
CA THR A 13 6.34 6.95 1.67
C THR A 13 5.03 7.21 2.40
N THR A 14 4.00 7.66 1.66
CA THR A 14 2.65 7.90 2.18
C THR A 14 1.61 7.25 1.27
N ILE A 15 0.54 6.69 1.83
CA ILE A 15 -0.61 6.21 1.05
C ILE A 15 -1.62 7.38 0.95
N GLY A 16 -1.97 7.77 -0.28
CA GLY A 16 -2.91 8.86 -0.51
C GLY A 16 -4.35 8.40 -0.70
N ALA A 17 -4.54 7.29 -1.41
CA ALA A 17 -5.86 6.75 -1.69
C ALA A 17 -5.79 5.25 -2.00
N ILE A 18 -6.94 4.60 -1.86
CA ILE A 18 -7.20 3.25 -2.33
C ILE A 18 -8.31 3.31 -3.35
N ILE A 19 -8.15 2.60 -4.46
CA ILE A 19 -9.21 2.39 -5.45
C ILE A 19 -9.73 0.96 -5.27
N ARG A 20 -11.01 0.83 -4.96
CA ARG A 20 -11.71 -0.44 -4.76
C ARG A 20 -13.05 -0.38 -5.48
N ASP A 21 -13.34 -1.38 -6.32
CA ASP A 21 -14.59 -1.45 -7.08
C ASP A 21 -14.90 -0.15 -7.87
N GLU A 22 -13.88 0.45 -8.48
CA GLU A 22 -13.93 1.74 -9.19
C GLU A 22 -14.21 2.97 -8.32
N GLU A 23 -14.32 2.81 -7.01
CA GLU A 23 -14.48 3.90 -6.05
C GLU A 23 -13.15 4.34 -5.46
N VAL A 24 -13.00 5.66 -5.25
CA VAL A 24 -11.83 6.25 -4.60
C VAL A 24 -12.10 6.41 -3.10
N ILE A 25 -11.32 5.70 -2.30
CA ILE A 25 -11.33 5.77 -0.83
C ILE A 25 -10.12 6.58 -0.39
N ILE A 26 -10.35 7.71 0.29
CA ILE A 26 -9.27 8.49 0.88
C ILE A 26 -8.61 7.67 2.00
N ALA A 27 -7.28 7.54 1.91
CA ALA A 27 -6.53 6.73 2.83
C ALA A 27 -6.42 7.43 4.20
N HIS A 28 -6.88 6.74 5.24
CA HIS A 28 -6.73 7.14 6.63
C HIS A 28 -6.05 6.03 7.42
N ASP A 29 -5.54 6.35 8.62
CA ASP A 29 -4.77 5.42 9.45
C ASP A 29 -5.51 4.11 9.76
N ASN A 30 -6.84 4.18 9.89
CA ASN A 30 -7.72 3.05 10.18
C ASN A 30 -8.24 2.31 8.94
N THR A 31 -7.96 2.79 7.73
CA THR A 31 -8.41 2.13 6.50
C THR A 31 -7.73 0.77 6.38
N VAL A 32 -8.51 -0.28 6.13
CA VAL A 32 -8.02 -1.65 6.00
C VAL A 32 -7.90 -2.02 4.52
N ILE A 33 -6.69 -2.42 4.12
CA ILE A 33 -6.40 -2.88 2.76
C ILE A 33 -6.96 -4.30 2.57
N ALA A 34 -7.63 -4.50 1.44
CA ALA A 34 -8.20 -5.77 1.00
C ALA A 34 -7.50 -6.27 -0.28
N ALA A 35 -7.72 -7.55 -0.60
CA ALA A 35 -7.23 -8.11 -1.86
C ALA A 35 -7.98 -7.48 -3.05
N GLY A 36 -7.25 -7.16 -4.11
CA GLY A 36 -7.80 -6.46 -5.30
C GLY A 36 -7.76 -4.93 -5.21
N ASP A 37 -7.41 -4.37 -4.06
CA ASP A 37 -7.22 -2.92 -3.90
C ASP A 37 -6.04 -2.41 -4.74
N HIS A 38 -6.27 -1.30 -5.45
CA HIS A 38 -5.17 -0.52 -6.05
C HIS A 38 -4.80 0.61 -5.09
N VAL A 39 -3.58 0.57 -4.57
CA VAL A 39 -3.10 1.52 -3.57
C VAL A 39 -2.25 2.59 -4.24
N ILE A 40 -2.64 3.87 -4.08
CA ILE A 40 -1.88 5.01 -4.61
C ILE A 40 -0.90 5.50 -3.55
N LEU A 41 0.39 5.37 -3.84
CA LEU A 41 1.49 5.75 -2.95
C LEU A 41 2.24 6.96 -3.48
N PHE A 42 2.63 7.85 -2.58
CA PHE A 42 3.55 8.94 -2.83
C PHE A 42 4.89 8.62 -2.19
N LEU A 43 5.96 8.68 -2.97
CA LEU A 43 7.33 8.51 -2.51
C LEU A 43 8.09 9.82 -2.71
N VAL A 44 8.72 10.31 -1.65
CA VAL A 44 9.60 11.49 -1.72
C VAL A 44 10.91 11.14 -2.45
N ASP A 45 11.40 9.91 -2.27
CA ASP A 45 12.63 9.42 -2.91
C ASP A 45 12.39 8.12 -3.69
N LYS A 46 12.64 8.16 -5.00
CA LYS A 46 12.48 7.03 -5.91
C LYS A 46 13.37 5.82 -5.58
N LYS A 47 14.42 5.97 -4.76
CA LYS A 47 15.25 4.82 -4.35
C LYS A 47 14.45 3.76 -3.59
N HIS A 48 13.36 4.15 -2.94
CA HIS A 48 12.50 3.28 -2.14
C HIS A 48 11.45 2.52 -2.95
N ILE A 49 11.39 2.69 -4.27
CA ILE A 49 10.45 1.96 -5.13
C ILE A 49 10.57 0.45 -4.92
N ARG A 50 11.80 -0.09 -4.87
CA ARG A 50 12.02 -1.53 -4.66
C ARG A 50 11.56 -2.02 -3.29
N ASP A 51 11.64 -1.18 -2.27
CA ASP A 51 11.20 -1.53 -0.92
C ASP A 51 9.66 -1.60 -0.88
N VAL A 52 8.99 -0.66 -1.55
CA VAL A 52 7.53 -0.67 -1.75
C VAL A 52 7.10 -1.89 -2.57
N GLU A 53 7.76 -2.18 -3.69
CA GLU A 53 7.46 -3.36 -4.50
C GLU A 53 7.51 -4.65 -3.69
N LYS A 54 8.53 -4.82 -2.83
CA LYS A 54 8.64 -5.98 -1.93
C LYS A 54 7.53 -6.05 -0.89
N LEU A 55 7.06 -4.91 -0.40
CA LEU A 55 6.00 -4.83 0.60
C LEU A 55 4.64 -5.28 0.04
N PHE A 56 4.39 -5.01 -1.25
CA PHE A 56 3.19 -5.42 -1.96
C PHE A 56 3.36 -6.70 -2.80
N HIS A 57 4.59 -7.21 -2.92
CA HIS A 57 4.83 -8.50 -3.54
C HIS A 57 4.22 -9.59 -2.66
N VAL A 58 3.17 -10.24 -3.17
CA VAL A 58 2.73 -11.50 -2.62
C VAL A 58 3.87 -12.47 -2.88
N GLY A 59 4.56 -12.94 -1.83
CA GLY A 59 5.49 -14.05 -1.99
C GLY A 59 4.74 -15.18 -2.70
N LEU A 60 5.29 -15.66 -3.82
CA LEU A 60 4.87 -16.89 -4.50
C LEU A 60 5.15 -18.12 -3.60
N SER A 61 4.64 -18.12 -2.37
CA SER A 61 4.81 -19.18 -1.36
C SER A 61 3.46 -19.79 -0.98
N PHE A 62 2.54 -19.86 -1.94
CA PHE A 62 1.35 -20.71 -1.88
C PHE A 62 1.48 -21.85 -2.90
N PHE A 63 2.45 -22.74 -2.70
CA PHE A 63 2.43 -24.15 -3.13
C PHE A 63 3.30 -24.96 -2.17
#